data_AF-A0A662FZC3-F1
#
_entry.id   AF-A0A662FZC3-F1
#
_cell.length_a   1.000
_cell.length_b   1.000
_cell.length_c   1.000
_cell.angle_alpha   90.00
_cell.angle_beta   90.00
_cell.angle_gamma   90.00
#
_symmetry.space_group_name_H-M   'P 1'
#
loop_
_entity.id
_entity.type
_entity.pdbx_description
1 polymer ?
#
loop_
_entity_poly.entity_id
_entity_poly.type
_entity_poly.pdbx_seq_one_letter_code
_entity_poly.pdbx_strand_id
1 'polypeptide(L)'
;MSRNEGINLIPVVLITVVPILIVLIFYLTDNFHKSPSIKEAPLISLIIGIISIILSLLSYKISRDESEMSYEHETVYKVLSAISLGLMVLGVMFTLLIILFYFLSAPL
;
A
#
# COMPACT_ATOMS: atom_id res chain seq x y z
N MET A 1 4.90 -20.88 -31.10
CA MET A 1 4.15 -19.62 -31.31
C MET A 1 4.36 -18.81 -30.05
N SER A 2 5.37 -17.94 -30.01
CA SER A 2 5.60 -17.07 -28.85
C SER A 2 4.42 -16.09 -28.81
N ARG A 3 3.51 -16.31 -27.87
CA ARG A 3 2.46 -15.35 -27.56
C ARG A 3 3.23 -14.19 -26.94
N ASN A 4 3.26 -13.04 -27.63
CA ASN A 4 3.79 -11.80 -27.09
C ASN A 4 2.87 -11.38 -25.94
N GLU A 5 3.07 -11.99 -24.78
CA GLU A 5 2.35 -11.68 -23.55
C GLU A 5 2.97 -10.40 -23.01
N GLY A 6 2.43 -9.26 -23.47
CA GLY A 6 2.82 -7.96 -22.95
C GLY A 6 2.67 -7.91 -21.42
N ILE A 7 3.45 -7.02 -20.80
CA ILE A 7 3.50 -6.87 -19.35
C ILE A 7 2.10 -6.64 -18.77
N ASN A 8 1.74 -7.43 -17.77
CA ASN A 8 0.54 -7.22 -16.97
C ASN A 8 0.69 -5.93 -16.15
N LEU A 9 -0.15 -4.93 -16.46
CA LEU A 9 -0.08 -3.61 -15.84
C LEU A 9 -0.79 -3.53 -14.48
N ILE A 10 -1.58 -4.53 -14.10
CA ILE A 10 -2.30 -4.53 -12.82
C ILE A 10 -1.37 -4.29 -11.62
N PRO A 11 -0.28 -5.05 -11.42
CA PRO A 11 0.62 -4.79 -10.30
C PRO A 11 1.23 -3.39 -10.35
N VAL A 12 1.53 -2.87 -11.56
CA VAL A 12 2.05 -1.50 -11.75
C VAL A 12 1.06 -0.44 -11.26
N VAL A 13 -0.22 -0.60 -11.60
CA VAL A 13 -1.28 0.31 -11.12
C VAL A 13 -1.39 0.24 -9.60
N LEU A 14 -1.40 -0.97 -9.03
CA LEU A 14 -1.53 -1.17 -7.58
C LEU A 14 -0.36 -0.53 -6.81
N ILE A 15 0.89 -0.74 -7.22
CA ILE A 15 2.05 -0.10 -6.57
C ILE A 15 2.07 1.42 -6.72
N THR A 16 1.39 1.97 -7.73
CA THR A 16 1.32 3.43 -7.92
C THR A 16 0.26 4.06 -7.03
N VAL A 17 -0.85 3.36 -6.79
CA VAL A 17 -1.94 3.83 -5.93
C VAL A 17 -1.54 3.87 -4.46
N VAL A 18 -0.80 2.87 -3.98
CA VAL A 18 -0.48 2.76 -2.53
C VAL A 18 0.29 3.98 -1.98
N PRO A 19 1.35 4.51 -2.63
CA PRO A 19 2.00 5.75 -2.19
C PRO A 19 1.05 6.94 -2.10
N ILE A 20 0.10 7.06 -3.03
CA ILE A 20 -0.90 8.13 -3.02
C ILE A 20 -1.79 8.02 -1.78
N LEU A 21 -2.22 6.79 -1.45
CA LEU A 21 -2.99 6.52 -0.23
C LEU A 21 -2.21 6.86 1.04
N ILE A 22 -0.90 6.57 1.07
CA ILE A 22 -0.03 6.94 2.20
C ILE A 22 0.06 8.46 2.33
N VAL A 23 0.28 9.19 1.24
CA VAL A 23 0.28 10.67 1.26
C VAL A 23 -1.06 11.23 1.74
N LEU A 24 -2.17 10.60 1.33
CA LEU A 24 -3.50 10.99 1.78
C LEU A 24 -3.68 10.82 3.30
N ILE A 25 -3.08 9.80 3.92
CA ILE A 25 -3.05 9.66 5.39
C ILE A 25 -2.38 10.88 6.04
N PHE A 26 -1.23 11.32 5.54
CA PHE A 26 -0.55 12.51 6.08
C PHE A 26 -1.40 13.76 5.96
N TYR A 27 -2.05 13.93 4.80
CA TYR A 27 -2.93 15.06 4.56
C TYR A 27 -4.14 15.06 5.52
N LEU A 28 -4.83 13.93 5.66
CA LEU A 28 -6.01 13.82 6.52
C LEU A 28 -5.68 14.00 8.00
N THR A 29 -4.51 13.51 8.43
CA THR A 29 -4.08 13.56 9.83
C THR A 29 -3.35 14.85 10.21
N ASP A 30 -3.23 15.82 9.30
CA ASP A 30 -2.39 17.01 9.46
C ASP A 30 -0.97 16.66 9.93
N ASN A 31 -0.36 15.65 9.30
CA ASN A 31 0.91 15.03 9.68
C ASN A 31 0.91 14.45 11.10
N PHE A 32 -0.09 13.62 11.42
CA PHE A 32 -0.26 13.00 12.73
C PHE A 32 -0.46 13.98 13.89
N HIS A 33 -1.13 15.12 13.64
CA HIS A 33 -1.49 16.08 14.69
C HIS A 33 -2.50 15.46 15.67
N LYS A 34 -2.40 15.74 16.98
CA LYS A 34 -3.30 15.14 18.00
C LYS A 34 -4.79 15.48 17.78
N SER A 35 -5.05 16.65 17.23
CA SER A 35 -6.39 17.15 16.90
C SER A 35 -6.41 17.59 15.43
N PRO A 36 -6.57 16.65 14.48
CA PRO A 36 -6.64 16.98 13.07
C PRO A 36 -7.86 17.85 12.78
N SER A 37 -7.76 18.68 11.74
CA SER A 37 -8.80 19.60 11.29
C SER A 37 -10.11 18.90 10.92
N ILE A 38 -10.01 17.66 10.43
CA ILE A 38 -11.16 16.80 10.11
C ILE A 38 -11.39 15.83 11.26
N LYS A 39 -12.57 15.87 11.87
CA LYS A 39 -12.91 15.06 13.06
C LYS A 39 -12.82 13.56 12.79
N GLU A 40 -13.26 13.12 11.61
CA GLU A 40 -13.29 11.72 11.21
C GLU A 40 -11.95 11.23 10.62
N ALA A 41 -10.95 12.12 10.47
CA ALA A 41 -9.68 11.78 9.84
C ALA A 41 -8.96 10.57 10.43
N PRO A 42 -8.91 10.34 11.76
CA PRO A 42 -8.25 9.16 12.31
C PRO A 42 -8.87 7.86 11.83
N LEU A 43 -10.20 7.76 11.81
CA LEU A 43 -10.91 6.56 11.36
C LEU A 43 -10.78 6.37 9.86
N ILE A 44 -10.91 7.44 9.07
CA ILE A 44 -10.74 7.39 7.61
C ILE A 44 -9.31 6.95 7.26
N SER A 45 -8.31 7.52 7.94
CA SER A 45 -6.91 7.17 7.73
C SER A 45 -6.62 5.72 8.09
N LEU A 46 -7.25 5.19 9.15
CA LEU A 46 -7.13 3.78 9.52
C LEU A 46 -7.65 2.87 8.40
N ILE A 47 -8.81 3.19 7.84
CA ILE A 47 -9.39 2.45 6.70
C ILE A 47 -8.46 2.52 5.49
N ILE A 48 -7.91 3.71 5.18
CA ILE A 48 -6.96 3.90 4.07
C ILE A 48 -5.68 3.08 4.30
N GLY A 49 -5.18 3.02 5.53
CA GLY A 49 -4.03 2.20 5.90
C GLY A 49 -4.27 0.72 5.63
N ILE A 50 -5.42 0.20 6.05
CA ILE A 50 -5.84 -1.19 5.79
C ILE A 50 -5.96 -1.45 4.28
N ILE A 51 -6.60 -0.56 3.53
CA ILE A 51 -6.70 -0.67 2.07
C ILE A 51 -5.30 -0.71 1.43
N SER A 52 -4.39 0.15 1.88
CA SER A 52 -3.01 0.20 1.36
C SER A 52 -2.27 -1.13 1.54
N ILE A 53 -2.46 -1.79 2.69
CA ILE A 53 -1.90 -3.13 2.97
C ILE A 53 -2.50 -4.16 2.02
N ILE A 54 -3.83 -4.16 1.85
CA ILE A 54 -4.53 -5.11 0.97
C ILE A 54 -4.06 -4.96 -0.48
N LEU A 55 -4.00 -3.73 -1.00
CA LEU A 55 -3.55 -3.48 -2.37
C LEU A 55 -2.10 -3.90 -2.57
N SER A 56 -1.23 -3.63 -1.60
CA SER A 56 0.17 -4.08 -1.64
C SER A 56 0.28 -5.61 -1.65
N LEU A 57 -0.53 -6.30 -0.85
CA LEU A 57 -0.58 -7.76 -0.82
C LEU A 57 -1.07 -8.35 -2.15
N LEU A 58 -2.10 -7.74 -2.76
CA LEU A 58 -2.60 -8.16 -4.07
C LEU A 58 -1.53 -7.96 -5.16
N SER A 59 -0.87 -6.80 -5.16
CA SER A 59 0.21 -6.50 -6.11
C SER A 59 1.37 -7.49 -5.96
N TYR A 60 1.76 -7.82 -4.73
CA TYR A 60 2.78 -8.81 -4.43
C TYR A 60 2.41 -10.18 -5.00
N LYS A 61 1.19 -10.67 -4.71
CA LYS A 61 0.72 -11.97 -5.21
C LYS A 61 0.71 -12.03 -6.73
N ILE A 62 0.11 -11.04 -7.39
CA ILE A 62 0.05 -10.99 -8.85
C ILE A 62 1.46 -10.94 -9.45
N SER A 63 2.33 -10.06 -8.92
CA SER A 63 3.71 -9.96 -9.42
C SER A 63 4.48 -11.26 -9.24
N ARG A 64 4.29 -11.96 -8.11
CA ARG A 64 4.92 -13.25 -7.88
C ARG A 64 4.41 -14.31 -8.86
N ASP A 65 3.10 -14.44 -9.01
CA ASP A 65 2.49 -15.41 -9.92
C ASP A 65 2.95 -15.18 -11.36
N GLU A 66 3.00 -13.91 -11.80
CA GLU A 66 3.52 -13.53 -13.13
C GLU A 66 5.01 -13.82 -13.28
N SER A 67 5.83 -13.66 -12.23
CA SER A 67 7.25 -14.02 -12.27
C SER A 67 7.50 -15.52 -12.42
N GLU A 68 6.59 -16.36 -11.90
CA GLU A 68 6.69 -17.82 -12.01
C GLU A 68 6.21 -18.32 -13.40
N MET A 69 5.38 -17.54 -14.10
CA MET A 69 4.81 -17.90 -15.41
C MET A 69 5.56 -17.28 -16.61
N SER A 70 6.11 -16.07 -16.47
CA SER A 70 6.74 -15.32 -17.57
C SER A 70 8.26 -15.40 -17.55
N TYR A 71 8.84 -16.11 -18.52
CA TYR A 71 10.30 -16.21 -18.67
C TYR A 71 10.94 -14.92 -19.24
N GLU A 72 10.23 -14.17 -20.08
CA GLU A 72 10.78 -12.95 -20.71
C GLU A 72 10.76 -11.73 -19.78
N HIS A 73 9.85 -11.68 -18.81
CA HIS A 73 9.66 -10.54 -17.91
C HIS A 73 9.88 -10.87 -16.43
N GLU A 74 10.44 -12.04 -16.13
CA GLU A 74 10.68 -12.54 -14.76
C GLU A 74 11.33 -11.48 -13.85
N THR A 75 12.37 -10.79 -14.35
CA THR A 75 13.11 -9.78 -13.56
C THR A 75 12.24 -8.58 -13.20
N VAL A 76 11.39 -8.11 -14.13
CA VAL A 76 10.47 -6.98 -13.89
C VAL A 76 9.49 -7.35 -12.78
N TYR A 77 8.89 -8.53 -12.87
CA TYR A 77 7.93 -8.99 -11.88
C TYR A 77 8.55 -9.27 -10.50
N LYS A 78 9.80 -9.75 -10.43
CA LYS A 78 10.54 -9.84 -9.16
C LYS A 78 10.74 -8.47 -8.50
N VAL A 79 11.07 -7.44 -9.28
CA VAL A 79 11.19 -6.07 -8.78
C VAL A 79 9.85 -5.54 -8.28
N LEU A 80 8.77 -5.72 -9.05
CA LEU A 80 7.41 -5.31 -8.63
C LEU A 80 6.97 -6.00 -7.35
N SER A 81 7.29 -7.29 -7.20
CA SER A 81 7.04 -8.06 -5.99
C SER A 81 7.80 -7.49 -4.77
N ALA A 82 9.08 -7.18 -4.91
CA ALA A 82 9.89 -6.58 -3.86
C ALA A 82 9.37 -5.19 -3.44
N ILE A 83 9.03 -4.33 -4.42
CA ILE A 83 8.42 -3.02 -4.16
C ILE A 83 7.09 -3.18 -3.39
N SER A 84 6.24 -4.12 -3.83
CA SER A 84 4.95 -4.40 -3.19
C SER A 84 5.12 -4.82 -1.73
N LEU A 85 6.13 -5.65 -1.40
CA LEU A 85 6.46 -5.99 -0.01
C LEU A 85 6.89 -4.76 0.80
N GLY A 86 7.76 -3.91 0.25
CA GLY A 86 8.16 -2.67 0.90
C GLY A 86 6.97 -1.75 1.21
N LEU A 87 6.07 -1.59 0.26
CA LEU A 87 4.84 -0.81 0.43
C LEU A 87 3.89 -1.44 1.46
N MET A 88 3.81 -2.77 1.52
CA MET A 88 3.04 -3.48 2.54
C MET A 88 3.57 -3.17 3.95
N VAL A 89 4.89 -3.23 4.14
CA VAL A 89 5.54 -2.89 5.42
C VAL A 89 5.24 -1.44 5.81
N LEU A 90 5.34 -0.50 4.88
CA LEU A 90 4.98 0.90 5.13
C LEU A 90 3.50 1.05 5.51
N GLY A 91 2.59 0.39 4.78
CA GLY A 91 1.17 0.40 5.09
C GLY A 91 0.87 -0.11 6.51
N VAL A 92 1.50 -1.21 6.93
CA VAL A 92 1.41 -1.72 8.30
C VAL A 92 1.93 -0.71 9.30
N MET A 93 3.11 -0.12 9.05
CA MET A 93 3.73 0.82 9.95
C MET A 93 2.87 2.08 10.17
N PHE A 94 2.32 2.65 9.10
CA PHE A 94 1.40 3.81 9.19
C PHE A 94 0.08 3.46 9.87
N THR A 95 -0.47 2.27 9.59
CA THR A 95 -1.68 1.79 10.28
C THR A 95 -1.46 1.69 11.79
N LEU A 96 -0.32 1.14 12.21
CA LEU A 96 0.06 1.07 13.62
C LEU A 96 0.26 2.45 14.24
N LEU A 97 0.91 3.38 13.52
CA LEU A 97 1.05 4.77 13.99
C LEU A 97 -0.31 5.43 14.21
N ILE A 98 -1.27 5.24 13.31
CA ILE A 98 -2.64 5.77 13.47
C ILE A 98 -3.29 5.21 14.74
N ILE A 99 -3.20 3.89 14.96
CA ILE A 99 -3.75 3.23 16.15
C ILE A 99 -3.12 3.80 17.42
N LEU A 100 -1.79 3.88 17.46
CA LEU A 100 -1.05 4.36 18.63
C LEU A 100 -1.39 5.82 18.95
N PHE A 101 -1.36 6.70 17.96
CA PHE A 101 -1.56 8.13 18.18
C PHE A 101 -3.02 8.47 18.49
N TYR A 102 -3.99 7.87 17.81
CA TYR A 102 -5.38 8.33 17.91
C TYR A 102 -6.28 7.47 18.78
N PHE A 103 -5.96 6.18 18.91
CA PHE A 103 -6.85 5.23 19.58
C PHE A 103 -6.27 4.71 20.91
N LEU A 104 -4.94 4.71 21.05
CA LEU A 104 -4.26 4.28 22.28
C LEU A 104 -3.74 5.45 23.14
N SER A 105 -3.38 6.58 22.52
CA SER A 105 -2.80 7.72 23.26
C SER A 105 -3.82 8.78 23.73
N ALA A 106 -5.12 8.53 23.53
CA ALA A 106 -6.17 9.37 24.09
C ALA A 106 -6.17 9.27 25.63
N PRO A 107 -6.03 10.38 26.37
CA PRO A 107 -6.27 10.35 27.81
C PRO A 107 -7.75 9.99 28.04
N LEU A 108 -7.98 8.96 28.87
CA LEU A 108 -9.28 8.68 29.49
C LEU A 108 -9.74 9.88 30.33
#